data_AF-A0A953CQ89-F1
#
_entry.id   AF-A0A953CQ89-F1
#
_cell.length_a   1.000
_cell.length_b   1.000
_cell.length_c   1.000
_cell.angle_alpha   90.00
_cell.angle_beta   90.00
_cell.angle_gamma   90.00
#
_symmetry.space_group_name_H-M   'P 1'
#
loop_
_entity.id
_entity.type
_entity.pdbx_description
1 polymer ?
#
loop_
_entity_poly.entity_id
_entity_poly.type
_entity_poly.pdbx_seq_one_letter_code
_entity_poly.pdbx_strand_id
1 'polypeptide(L)' 'MLRFSLVALAFAILTLSACEGKKSLDGYPMDKPPPSAYAPRDSEPEELK' A
#
# COMPACT_ATOMS: atom_id res chain seq x y z
N MET A 1 -27.15 25.19 -3.20
CA MET A 1 -26.20 24.16 -3.68
C MET A 1 -24.99 23.97 -2.76
N LEU A 2 -24.43 25.04 -2.17
CA LEU A 2 -23.29 25.01 -1.23
C LEU A 2 -23.37 24.07 -0.01
N ARG A 3 -24.59 23.70 0.42
CA ARG A 3 -24.83 22.89 1.63
C ARG A 3 -24.26 21.47 1.49
N PHE A 4 -24.45 20.86 0.33
CA PHE A 4 -23.96 19.51 0.03
C PHE A 4 -22.47 19.51 -0.34
N SER A 5 -21.96 20.64 -0.84
CA SER A 5 -20.54 20.80 -1.18
C SER A 5 -19.63 20.67 0.04
N LEU A 6 -20.04 21.20 1.21
CA LEU A 6 -19.25 21.05 2.44
C LEU A 6 -19.22 19.59 2.93
N VAL A 7 -20.35 18.88 2.83
CA VAL A 7 -20.44 17.46 3.20
C VAL A 7 -19.59 16.61 2.27
N ALA A 8 -19.65 16.86 0.96
CA ALA A 8 -18.84 16.17 -0.04
C ALA A 8 -17.34 16.41 0.18
N LEU A 9 -16.95 17.64 0.51
CA LEU A 9 -15.56 17.99 0.79
C LEU A 9 -15.04 17.28 2.06
N ALA A 10 -15.83 17.25 3.13
CA ALA A 10 -15.46 16.55 4.35
C ALA A 10 -15.27 15.03 4.11
N PHE A 11 -16.14 14.42 3.32
CA PHE A 11 -16.02 13.00 2.94
C PHE A 11 -14.78 12.74 2.07
N ALA A 12 -14.47 13.64 1.13
CA ALA A 12 -13.27 13.51 0.30
C ALA A 12 -11.98 13.57 1.15
N ILE A 13 -11.91 14.49 2.12
CA ILE A 13 -10.75 14.59 3.01
C ILE A 13 -10.62 13.35 3.90
N LEU A 14 -11.73 12.87 4.48
CA LEU A 14 -11.73 11.64 5.30
C LEU A 14 -11.24 10.43 4.52
N THR A 15 -11.75 10.23 3.30
CA THR A 15 -11.37 9.08 2.46
C THR A 15 -9.92 9.15 1.99
N LEU A 16 -9.41 10.35 1.63
CA LEU A 16 -7.99 10.52 1.29
C LEU A 16 -7.08 10.25 2.50
N SER A 17 -7.46 10.68 3.70
CA SER A 17 -6.68 10.43 4.92
C SER A 17 -6.64 8.95 5.31
N ALA A 18 -7.67 8.18 4.96
CA ALA A 18 -7.71 6.73 5.18
C ALA A 18 -6.85 5.95 4.17
N CYS A 19 -6.44 6.56 3.06
CA CYS A 19 -5.64 5.95 2.02
C CYS A 19 -4.13 6.26 2.15
N GLU A 20 -3.62 6.65 3.32
CA GLU A 20 -2.18 6.80 3.55
C GLU A 20 -1.44 5.44 3.49
N GLY A 21 -1.18 5.01 2.26
CA GLY A 21 -0.56 3.74 1.92
C GLY A 21 0.97 3.81 1.99
N LYS A 22 1.51 3.51 3.18
CA LYS A 22 2.86 2.90 3.34
C LYS A 22 2.94 1.94 4.54
N LYS A 23 1.80 1.65 5.15
CA LYS A 23 1.70 0.74 6.30
C LYS A 23 0.82 -0.43 5.90
N SER A 24 1.25 -1.64 6.23
CA SER A 24 0.40 -2.81 6.11
C SER A 24 -0.75 -2.73 7.11
N LEU A 25 -1.75 -3.61 6.94
CA LEU A 25 -2.96 -3.64 7.77
C LEU A 25 -2.66 -3.91 9.26
N ASP A 26 -1.50 -4.49 9.56
CA ASP A 26 -0.94 -4.74 10.89
C ASP A 26 -0.07 -3.58 11.43
N GLY A 27 0.01 -2.47 10.69
CA GLY A 27 0.74 -1.27 11.08
C GLY A 27 2.25 -1.31 10.82
N TYR A 28 2.77 -2.37 10.19
CA TYR A 28 4.20 -2.44 9.84
C TYR A 28 4.54 -1.57 8.63
N PRO A 29 5.72 -0.91 8.62
CA PRO A 29 6.18 -0.16 7.46
C PRO A 29 6.42 -1.10 6.28
N MET A 30 5.75 -0.84 5.16
CA MET A 30 5.93 -1.56 3.88
C MET A 30 7.12 -1.03 3.07
N ASP A 31 8.11 -0.43 3.75
CA ASP A 31 9.29 0.17 3.11
C ASP A 31 10.28 -0.89 2.62
N LYS A 32 10.20 -2.10 3.20
CA LYS A 32 11.01 -3.24 2.77
C LYS A 32 10.08 -4.41 2.48
N PRO A 33 10.29 -5.11 1.35
CA PRO A 33 9.59 -6.35 1.11
C PRO A 33 10.01 -7.39 2.17
N PRO A 34 9.16 -8.39 2.46
CA PRO A 34 9.49 -9.42 3.43
C PRO A 34 10.80 -10.13 3.04
N PRO A 35 11.56 -10.70 4.01
CA PRO A 35 12.81 -11.41 3.71
C PRO A 35 12.68 -12.47 2.61
N SER A 36 11.50 -13.08 2.46
CA SER A 36 11.18 -14.04 1.41
C SER A 36 11.19 -13.47 -0.01
N ALA A 37 11.04 -12.16 -0.20
CA ALA A 37 11.15 -11.51 -1.51
C ALA A 37 12.59 -11.46 -2.03
N TYR A 38 13.58 -11.69 -1.16
CA TYR A 38 15.00 -11.76 -1.52
C TYR A 38 15.51 -13.21 -1.60
N ALA A 39 14.66 -14.19 -1.29
CA ALA A 39 15.03 -15.59 -1.44
C ALA A 39 15.12 -15.96 -2.94
N PRO A 40 16.06 -16.82 -3.34
CA PRO A 40 16.10 -17.37 -4.69
C PRO A 40 14.75 -17.97 -5.05
N ARG A 41 14.24 -17.67 -6.24
CA ARG A 41 12.99 -18.28 -6.70
C ARG A 41 13.27 -19.71 -7.11
N ASP A 42 12.42 -20.64 -6.69
CA ASP A 42 12.47 -22.04 -7.13
C ASP A 42 12.33 -22.19 -8.67
N SER A 43 11.82 -21.15 -9.33
CA SER A 43 11.64 -21.08 -10.78
C SER A 43 12.85 -20.51 -11.54
N GLU A 44 13.91 -20.08 -10.86
CA GLU A 44 15.10 -19.57 -11.54
C GLU A 44 15.73 -20.69 -12.38
N PRO A 45 16.01 -20.45 -13.67
CA PRO A 45 16.69 -21.44 -14.48
C PRO A 45 18.09 -21.67 -13.90
N GLU A 46 18.50 -22.93 -13.77
CA GLU A 46 19.89 -23.23 -13.42
C GLU A 46 20.79 -22.57 -14.47
N GLU A 47 21.63 -21.61 -14.05
CA GLU A 47 22.65 -21.08 -14.93
C GLU A 47 23.54 -22.24 -15.35
N LEU A 48 23.46 -22.57 -16.64
CA LEU A 48 24.22 -23.60 -17.30
C LEU A 48 25.71 -23.25 -17.16
N LYS A 49 26.39 -23.83 -16.17
CA LYS A 49 27.84 -23.75 -15.99
C LYS A 49 28.55 -24.77 -16.87
#